data_AF-F9G8V5-F1
#
_entry.id   AF-F9G8V5-F1
#
_cell.length_a   1.000
_cell.length_b   1.000
_cell.length_c   1.000
_cell.angle_alpha   90.00
_cell.angle_beta   90.00
_cell.angle_gamma   90.00
#
_symmetry.space_group_name_H-M   'P 1'
#
loop_
_entity.id
_entity.type
_entity.pdbx_description
1 polymer ?
#
loop_
_entity_poly.entity_id
_entity_poly.type
_entity_poly.pdbx_seq_one_letter_code
_entity_poly.pdbx_strand_id
1 'polypeptide(L)'
;MAMTIEIEPAGAHIVVSVLIMTIALIWSVTAFTDSLPALGDTPLTATELSHRRNQETMKKQIACLERNRQLAFAEVCRVYARRIKIDENIHNLKEGIKKAELPRDIGRVAEMKKRIRHCWKEQEDCYGMVDDISRRMYLMLMQRLTLRRKIDWLDMQMECNRLADILYPQIPFELLDDVKEDVKK
;
A
#
# COMPACT_ATOMS: atom_id res chain seq x y z
N MET A 1 45.56 8.05 26.90
CA MET A 1 45.51 6.75 26.18
C MET A 1 44.75 7.00 24.89
N ALA A 2 45.47 7.40 23.85
CA ALA A 2 44.93 7.69 22.52
C ALA A 2 45.24 6.49 21.62
N MET A 3 44.21 5.91 21.01
CA MET A 3 44.33 4.76 20.13
C MET A 3 44.72 5.27 18.73
N THR A 4 46.02 5.29 18.44
CA THR A 4 46.56 5.58 17.11
C THR A 4 46.49 4.30 16.27
N ILE A 5 45.59 4.28 15.29
CA ILE A 5 45.54 3.23 14.26
C ILE A 5 46.57 3.60 13.20
N GLU A 6 47.65 2.82 13.11
CA GLU A 6 48.62 2.90 12.02
C GLU A 6 47.98 2.36 10.74
N ILE A 7 47.73 3.24 9.77
CA ILE A 7 47.26 2.86 8.44
C ILE A 7 48.50 2.78 7.54
N GLU A 8 48.77 1.59 7.00
CA GLU A 8 49.87 1.37 6.05
C GLU A 8 49.78 2.33 4.84
N PRO A 9 50.93 2.79 4.30
CA PRO A 9 50.97 3.81 3.24
C PRO A 9 50.23 3.39 1.95
N ALA A 10 50.09 2.08 1.68
CA ALA A 10 49.33 1.57 0.55
C ALA A 10 47.80 1.77 0.71
N GLY A 11 47.27 1.71 1.93
CA GLY A 11 45.84 1.86 2.22
C GLY A 11 45.35 3.30 2.08
N ALA A 12 46.20 4.28 2.44
CA ALA A 12 45.87 5.70 2.29
C ALA A 12 45.69 6.11 0.82
N HIS A 13 46.52 5.58 -0.09
CA HIS A 13 46.38 5.84 -1.53
C HIS A 13 45.09 5.25 -2.11
N ILE A 14 44.65 4.08 -1.65
CA ILE A 14 43.39 3.48 -2.09
C ILE A 14 42.21 4.31 -1.59
N VAL A 15 42.21 4.72 -0.33
CA VAL A 15 41.12 5.55 0.24
C VAL A 15 41.03 6.90 -0.46
N VAL A 16 42.16 7.57 -0.71
CA VAL A 16 42.19 8.85 -1.43
C VAL A 16 41.76 8.68 -2.89
N SER A 17 42.19 7.61 -3.57
CA SER A 17 41.78 7.34 -4.95
C SER A 17 40.28 7.06 -5.07
N VAL A 18 39.71 6.27 -4.14
CA VAL A 18 38.27 6.00 -4.08
C VAL A 18 37.48 7.28 -3.78
N LEU A 19 37.98 8.15 -2.89
CA LEU A 19 37.36 9.43 -2.55
C LEU A 19 37.36 10.38 -3.75
N ILE A 20 38.50 10.51 -4.45
CA ILE A 20 38.61 11.35 -5.66
C ILE A 20 37.69 10.81 -6.75
N MET A 21 37.64 9.48 -6.94
CA MET A 21 36.80 8.89 -7.97
C MET A 21 35.31 9.06 -7.65
N THR A 22 34.89 8.97 -6.38
CA THR A 22 33.50 9.24 -5.97
C THR A 22 33.16 10.72 -6.09
N ILE A 23 34.06 11.63 -5.71
CA ILE A 23 33.84 13.07 -5.89
C ILE A 23 33.78 13.42 -7.38
N ALA A 24 34.65 12.85 -8.22
CA ALA A 24 34.61 13.05 -9.66
C ALA A 24 33.31 12.47 -10.27
N LEU A 25 32.84 11.33 -9.80
CA LEU A 25 31.55 10.77 -10.22
C LEU A 25 30.39 11.70 -9.84
N ILE A 26 30.35 12.15 -8.58
CA ILE A 26 29.34 13.09 -8.09
C ILE A 26 29.40 14.39 -8.90
N TRP A 27 30.59 14.95 -9.14
CA TRP A 27 30.76 16.17 -9.93
C TRP A 27 30.32 16.00 -11.37
N SER A 28 30.65 14.86 -11.99
CA SER A 28 30.22 14.56 -13.37
C SER A 28 28.70 14.40 -13.47
N VAL A 29 28.09 13.80 -12.44
CA VAL A 29 26.64 13.63 -12.35
C VAL A 29 25.97 14.98 -12.07
N THR A 30 26.53 15.83 -11.20
CA THR A 30 25.96 17.16 -10.90
C THR A 30 26.09 18.10 -12.09
N ALA A 31 27.23 18.11 -12.77
CA ALA A 31 27.43 18.90 -14.00
C ALA A 31 26.51 18.43 -15.13
N PHE A 32 26.25 17.13 -15.22
CA PHE A 32 25.24 16.58 -16.12
C PHE A 32 23.83 17.07 -15.75
N THR A 33 23.44 16.98 -14.48
CA THR A 33 22.11 17.43 -14.02
C THR A 33 21.90 18.94 -14.15
N ASP A 34 22.94 19.75 -13.98
CA ASP A 34 22.87 21.22 -14.14
C ASP A 34 22.70 21.63 -15.61
N SER A 35 23.09 20.75 -16.55
CA SER A 35 22.89 20.96 -17.99
C SER A 35 21.54 20.48 -18.52
N LEU A 36 20.75 19.77 -17.68
CA LEU A 36 19.41 19.34 -18.06
C LEU A 36 18.44 20.51 -17.90
N PRO A 37 17.54 20.74 -18.89
CA PRO A 37 16.49 21.74 -18.73
C PRO A 37 15.65 21.41 -17.48
N ALA A 38 15.23 22.43 -16.75
CA ALA A 38 14.39 22.27 -15.57
C ALA A 38 13.14 21.44 -15.94
N LEU A 39 12.98 20.27 -15.32
CA LEU A 39 11.89 19.31 -15.58
C LEU A 39 10.46 19.88 -15.38
N GLY A 40 10.33 21.12 -14.92
CA GLY A 40 9.07 21.75 -14.55
C GLY A 40 8.33 22.47 -15.69
N ASP A 41 9.02 22.88 -16.75
CA ASP A 41 8.47 23.84 -17.73
C ASP A 41 8.04 23.21 -19.07
N THR A 42 8.25 21.90 -19.27
CA THR A 42 7.76 21.21 -20.46
C THR A 42 6.25 20.93 -20.35
N PRO A 43 5.43 21.36 -21.33
CA PRO A 43 4.00 21.10 -21.33
C PRO A 43 3.76 19.58 -21.37
N LEU A 44 2.88 19.11 -20.48
CA LEU A 44 2.51 17.69 -20.42
C LEU A 44 2.02 17.20 -21.79
N THR A 45 2.58 16.09 -22.25
CA THR A 45 2.12 15.43 -23.48
C THR A 45 0.71 14.88 -23.30
N ALA A 46 -0.04 14.71 -24.40
CA ALA A 46 -1.38 14.12 -24.36
C ALA A 46 -1.41 12.74 -23.68
N THR A 47 -0.32 11.98 -23.82
CA THR A 47 -0.11 10.67 -23.20
C THR A 47 0.06 10.78 -21.69
N GLU A 48 0.88 11.72 -21.20
CA GLU A 48 1.03 11.99 -19.76
C GLU A 48 -0.29 12.47 -19.13
N LEU A 49 -1.05 13.33 -19.82
CA LEU A 49 -2.38 13.76 -19.36
C LEU A 49 -3.35 12.59 -19.22
N SER A 50 -3.32 11.63 -20.16
CA SER A 50 -4.11 10.39 -20.09
C SER A 50 -3.69 9.53 -18.89
N HIS A 51 -2.38 9.34 -18.67
CA HIS A 51 -1.86 8.60 -17.52
C HIS A 51 -2.25 9.26 -16.18
N ARG A 52 -2.18 10.59 -16.08
CA ARG A 52 -2.63 11.35 -14.89
C ARG A 52 -4.12 11.16 -14.61
N ARG A 53 -4.99 11.22 -15.62
CA ARG A 53 -6.44 10.93 -15.47
C ARG A 53 -6.70 9.50 -14.99
N ASN A 54 -5.95 8.54 -15.53
CA ASN A 54 -6.04 7.14 -15.10
C ASN A 54 -5.60 6.97 -13.64
N GLN A 55 -4.51 7.64 -13.23
CA GLN A 55 -4.07 7.67 -11.83
C GLN A 55 -5.12 8.27 -10.90
N GLU A 56 -5.73 9.40 -11.26
CA GLU A 56 -6.80 10.00 -10.46
C GLU A 56 -8.00 9.06 -10.30
N THR A 57 -8.37 8.35 -11.36
CA THR A 57 -9.44 7.36 -11.32
C THR A 57 -9.10 6.23 -10.35
N MET A 58 -7.86 5.71 -10.41
CA MET A 58 -7.40 4.69 -9.46
C MET A 58 -7.32 5.22 -8.02
N LYS A 59 -6.92 6.47 -7.80
CA LYS A 59 -6.93 7.12 -6.47
C LYS A 59 -8.35 7.21 -5.91
N LYS A 60 -9.34 7.57 -6.74
CA LYS A 60 -10.76 7.56 -6.36
C LYS A 60 -11.25 6.16 -6.00
N GLN A 61 -10.85 5.14 -6.76
CA GLN A 61 -11.17 3.74 -6.45
C GLN A 61 -10.56 3.30 -5.12
N ILE A 62 -9.29 3.64 -4.86
CA ILE A 62 -8.62 3.36 -3.57
C ILE A 62 -9.40 4.03 -2.42
N ALA A 63 -9.79 5.30 -2.56
CA ALA A 63 -10.58 5.99 -1.53
C ALA A 63 -11.93 5.31 -1.28
N CYS A 64 -12.59 4.82 -2.33
CA CYS A 64 -13.84 4.05 -2.21
C CYS A 64 -13.62 2.73 -1.45
N LEU A 65 -12.59 1.96 -1.82
CA LEU A 65 -12.23 0.72 -1.12
C LEU A 65 -11.96 0.96 0.37
N GLU A 66 -11.28 2.05 0.70
CA GLU A 66 -10.94 2.37 2.09
C GLU A 66 -12.17 2.71 2.92
N ARG A 67 -13.11 3.49 2.36
CA ARG A 67 -14.42 3.75 3.02
C ARG A 67 -15.21 2.46 3.21
N ASN A 68 -15.28 1.61 2.19
CA ASN A 68 -15.99 0.33 2.30
C ASN A 68 -15.36 -0.59 3.34
N ARG A 69 -14.03 -0.59 3.46
CA ARG A 69 -13.29 -1.33 4.50
C ARG A 69 -13.60 -0.81 5.89
N GLN A 70 -13.70 0.51 6.07
CA GLN A 70 -14.09 1.12 7.36
C GLN A 70 -15.53 0.76 7.74
N LEU A 71 -16.46 0.75 6.78
CA LEU A 71 -17.83 0.32 7.01
C LEU A 71 -17.91 -1.16 7.41
N ALA A 72 -17.16 -2.02 6.73
CA ALA A 72 -17.05 -3.44 7.09
C ALA A 72 -16.45 -3.63 8.50
N PHE A 73 -15.44 -2.85 8.87
CA PHE A 73 -14.90 -2.88 10.23
C PHE A 73 -15.94 -2.49 11.28
N ALA A 74 -16.73 -1.45 11.03
CA ALA A 74 -17.82 -1.05 11.92
C ALA A 74 -18.90 -2.16 12.05
N GLU A 75 -19.13 -2.93 10.99
CA GLU A 75 -20.01 -4.10 11.00
C GLU A 75 -19.47 -5.21 11.92
N VAL A 76 -18.17 -5.52 11.84
CA VAL A 76 -17.50 -6.45 12.78
C VAL A 76 -17.69 -6.01 14.23
N CYS A 77 -17.51 -4.71 14.53
CA CYS A 77 -17.75 -4.19 15.88
C CYS A 77 -19.20 -4.42 16.35
N ARG A 78 -20.19 -4.29 15.46
CA ARG A 78 -21.60 -4.57 15.79
C ARG A 78 -21.84 -6.05 16.08
N VAL A 79 -21.22 -6.95 15.31
CA VAL A 79 -21.29 -8.40 15.56
C VAL A 79 -20.67 -8.74 16.91
N TYR A 80 -19.52 -8.16 17.26
CA TYR A 80 -18.93 -8.34 18.59
C TYR A 80 -19.82 -7.80 19.72
N ALA A 81 -20.42 -6.63 19.54
CA ALA A 81 -21.35 -6.08 20.53
C ALA A 81 -22.59 -6.98 20.72
N ARG A 82 -23.09 -7.59 19.63
CA ARG A 82 -24.17 -8.59 19.71
C ARG A 82 -23.72 -9.83 20.50
N ARG A 83 -22.52 -10.33 20.25
CA ARG A 83 -21.97 -11.47 20.97
C ARG A 83 -21.90 -11.22 22.48
N ILE A 84 -21.44 -10.05 22.92
CA ILE A 84 -21.40 -9.70 24.35
C ILE A 84 -22.78 -9.82 24.99
N LYS A 85 -23.83 -9.31 24.32
CA LYS A 85 -25.22 -9.44 24.79
C LYS A 85 -25.69 -10.90 24.85
N ILE A 86 -25.26 -11.74 23.90
CA ILE A 86 -25.57 -13.17 23.92
C ILE A 86 -24.90 -13.84 25.12
N ASP A 87 -23.62 -13.54 25.37
CA ASP A 87 -22.87 -14.08 26.51
C ASP A 87 -23.53 -13.66 27.85
N GLU A 88 -23.96 -12.41 27.98
CA GLU A 88 -24.75 -11.92 29.14
C GLU A 88 -26.08 -12.67 29.30
N ASN A 89 -26.82 -12.89 28.21
CA ASN A 89 -28.08 -13.63 28.24
C ASN A 89 -27.87 -15.09 28.69
N ILE A 90 -26.83 -15.76 28.18
CA ILE A 90 -26.46 -17.12 28.59
C ILE A 90 -26.12 -17.15 30.08
N HIS A 91 -25.36 -16.18 30.57
CA HIS A 91 -25.01 -16.06 31.98
C HIS A 91 -26.26 -15.93 32.85
N ASN A 92 -27.15 -14.98 32.52
CA ASN A 92 -28.39 -14.73 33.25
C ASN A 92 -29.30 -15.97 33.28
N LEU A 93 -29.41 -16.69 32.16
CA LEU A 93 -30.18 -17.94 32.09
C LEU A 93 -29.56 -19.04 32.97
N LYS A 94 -28.23 -19.16 33.00
CA LYS A 94 -27.53 -20.12 33.88
C LYS A 94 -27.74 -19.78 35.36
N GLU A 95 -27.67 -18.52 35.75
CA GLU A 95 -27.96 -18.08 37.12
C GLU A 95 -29.42 -18.33 37.49
N GLY A 96 -30.36 -18.15 36.56
CA GLY A 96 -31.76 -18.51 36.75
C GLY A 96 -31.97 -20.00 37.01
N ILE A 97 -31.22 -20.88 36.32
CA ILE A 97 -31.26 -22.33 36.54
C ILE A 97 -30.68 -22.70 37.91
N LYS A 98 -29.58 -22.07 38.35
CA LYS A 98 -28.97 -22.34 39.67
C LYS A 98 -29.91 -22.03 40.84
N LYS A 99 -30.78 -21.02 40.66
CA LYS A 99 -31.74 -20.57 41.68
C LYS A 99 -33.08 -21.32 41.65
N ALA A 100 -33.26 -22.26 40.72
CA ALA A 100 -34.53 -22.98 40.55
C ALA A 100 -34.70 -24.07 41.62
N GLU A 101 -35.89 -24.16 42.21
CA GLU A 101 -36.22 -25.19 43.20
C GLU A 101 -36.78 -26.44 42.50
N LEU A 102 -35.94 -27.46 42.35
CA LEU A 102 -36.35 -28.73 41.77
C LEU A 102 -37.04 -29.62 42.84
N PRO A 103 -38.12 -30.34 42.49
CA PRO A 103 -38.64 -30.57 41.13
C PRO A 103 -39.68 -29.54 40.64
N ARG A 104 -40.12 -28.59 41.48
CA ARG A 104 -41.23 -27.66 41.17
C ARG A 104 -40.98 -26.86 39.88
N ASP A 105 -39.74 -26.43 39.67
CA ASP A 105 -39.36 -25.58 38.53
C ASP A 105 -38.88 -26.36 37.28
N ILE A 106 -39.10 -27.68 37.19
CA ILE A 106 -38.50 -28.50 36.12
C ILE A 106 -38.84 -28.01 34.70
N GLY A 107 -40.09 -27.59 34.47
CA GLY A 107 -40.52 -27.05 33.17
C GLY A 107 -39.84 -25.72 32.82
N ARG A 108 -39.69 -24.83 33.82
CA ARG A 108 -38.99 -23.55 33.68
C ARG A 108 -37.50 -23.75 33.36
N VAL A 109 -36.85 -24.70 34.05
CA VAL A 109 -35.45 -25.06 33.79
C VAL A 109 -35.28 -25.64 32.39
N ALA A 110 -36.21 -26.48 31.92
CA ALA A 110 -36.16 -27.04 30.57
C ALA A 110 -36.24 -25.95 29.49
N GLU A 111 -37.13 -24.97 29.67
CA GLU A 111 -37.27 -23.82 28.76
C GLU A 111 -36.03 -22.93 28.78
N MET A 112 -35.45 -22.64 29.95
CA MET A 112 -34.18 -21.90 30.05
C MET A 112 -33.04 -22.62 29.32
N LYS A 113 -32.92 -23.95 29.48
CA LYS A 113 -31.93 -24.75 28.74
C LYS A 113 -32.15 -24.69 27.23
N LYS A 114 -33.40 -24.67 26.77
CA LYS A 114 -33.73 -24.50 25.34
C LYS A 114 -33.26 -23.15 24.81
N ARG A 115 -33.51 -22.06 25.55
CA ARG A 115 -33.03 -20.72 25.21
C ARG A 115 -31.51 -20.63 25.18
N ILE A 116 -30.83 -21.25 26.14
CA ILE A 116 -29.36 -21.34 26.14
C ILE A 116 -28.85 -21.99 24.84
N ARG A 117 -29.44 -23.11 24.40
CA ARG A 117 -29.07 -23.74 23.12
C ARG A 117 -29.26 -22.83 21.91
N HIS A 118 -30.36 -22.06 21.89
CA HIS A 118 -30.58 -21.06 20.84
C HIS A 118 -29.49 -19.97 20.86
N CYS A 119 -29.15 -19.44 22.04
CA CYS A 119 -28.08 -18.45 22.18
C CYS A 119 -26.72 -18.98 21.71
N TRP A 120 -26.39 -20.25 22.00
CA TRP A 120 -25.16 -20.88 21.50
C TRP A 120 -25.11 -20.93 19.97
N LYS A 121 -26.22 -21.29 19.33
CA LYS A 121 -26.30 -21.28 17.86
C LYS A 121 -26.12 -19.87 17.30
N GLU A 122 -26.78 -18.88 17.89
CA GLU A 122 -26.63 -17.47 17.48
C GLU A 122 -25.19 -16.97 17.65
N GLN A 123 -24.47 -17.45 18.68
CA GLN A 123 -23.06 -17.15 18.89
C GLN A 123 -22.17 -17.78 17.80
N GLU A 124 -22.46 -19.01 17.37
CA GLU A 124 -21.80 -19.67 16.24
C GLU A 124 -22.01 -18.89 14.94
N ASP A 125 -23.24 -18.47 14.66
CA ASP A 125 -23.58 -17.64 13.51
C ASP A 125 -22.78 -16.32 13.52
N CYS A 126 -22.57 -15.72 14.70
CA CYS A 126 -21.74 -14.51 14.82
C CYS A 126 -20.29 -14.75 14.40
N TYR A 127 -19.69 -15.90 14.71
CA TYR A 127 -18.33 -16.21 14.27
C TYR A 127 -18.26 -16.33 12.74
N GLY A 128 -19.22 -17.03 12.12
CA GLY A 128 -19.31 -17.12 10.66
C GLY A 128 -19.42 -15.75 9.99
N MET A 129 -20.24 -14.84 10.55
CA MET A 129 -20.33 -13.46 10.04
C MET A 129 -19.00 -12.71 10.15
N VAL A 130 -18.27 -12.84 11.26
CA VAL A 130 -16.95 -12.17 11.41
C VAL A 130 -15.96 -12.71 10.38
N ASP A 131 -15.93 -14.01 10.13
CA ASP A 131 -15.04 -14.62 9.14
C ASP A 131 -15.33 -14.12 7.71
N ASP A 132 -16.62 -14.06 7.33
CA ASP A 132 -17.03 -13.56 6.02
C ASP A 132 -16.66 -12.09 5.82
N ILE A 133 -16.92 -11.25 6.83
CA ILE A 133 -16.56 -9.83 6.78
C ILE A 133 -15.04 -9.67 6.73
N SER A 134 -14.29 -10.44 7.52
CA SER A 134 -12.82 -10.40 7.55
C SER A 134 -12.23 -10.78 6.19
N ARG A 135 -12.78 -11.83 5.55
CA ARG A 135 -12.39 -12.23 4.19
C ARG A 135 -12.67 -11.12 3.18
N ARG A 136 -13.84 -10.47 3.27
CA ARG A 136 -14.19 -9.35 2.38
C ARG A 136 -13.24 -8.15 2.56
N MET A 137 -12.89 -7.81 3.81
CA MET A 137 -11.93 -6.75 4.10
C MET A 137 -10.53 -7.06 3.56
N TYR A 138 -10.09 -8.32 3.67
CA TYR A 138 -8.83 -8.77 3.08
C TYR A 138 -8.79 -8.57 1.56
N LEU A 139 -9.86 -8.94 0.86
CA LEU A 139 -9.95 -8.75 -0.60
C LEU A 139 -9.88 -7.26 -1.00
N MET A 140 -10.54 -6.38 -0.25
CA MET A 140 -10.44 -4.93 -0.48
C MET A 140 -9.02 -4.41 -0.30
N LEU A 141 -8.30 -4.89 0.73
CA LEU A 141 -6.90 -4.53 0.97
C LEU A 141 -6.00 -4.98 -0.20
N MET A 142 -6.20 -6.19 -0.70
CA MET A 142 -5.45 -6.72 -1.84
C MET A 142 -5.72 -5.93 -3.13
N GLN A 143 -6.98 -5.56 -3.37
CA GLN A 143 -7.34 -4.69 -4.50
C GLN A 143 -6.67 -3.31 -4.39
N ARG A 144 -6.68 -2.70 -3.20
CA ARG A 144 -5.98 -1.43 -2.95
C ARG A 144 -4.48 -1.53 -3.23
N LEU A 145 -3.81 -2.57 -2.75
CA LEU A 145 -2.37 -2.78 -3.00
C LEU A 145 -2.09 -2.93 -4.50
N THR A 146 -2.94 -3.66 -5.21
CA THR A 146 -2.83 -3.83 -6.66
C THR A 146 -2.97 -2.50 -7.40
N LEU A 147 -3.97 -1.69 -7.04
CA LEU A 147 -4.16 -0.36 -7.62
C LEU A 147 -2.98 0.57 -7.30
N ARG A 148 -2.41 0.49 -6.10
CA ARG A 148 -1.25 1.30 -5.73
C ARG A 148 -0.03 0.96 -6.58
N ARG A 149 0.28 -0.33 -6.75
CA ARG A 149 1.37 -0.78 -7.63
C ARG A 149 1.18 -0.31 -9.08
N LYS A 150 -0.05 -0.31 -9.58
CA LYS A 150 -0.35 0.23 -10.93
C LYS A 150 -0.07 1.73 -11.03
N ILE A 151 -0.40 2.51 -10.00
CA ILE A 151 -0.06 3.94 -9.95
C ILE A 151 1.45 4.12 -9.95
N ASP A 152 2.16 3.40 -9.08
CA ASP A 152 3.63 3.50 -8.96
C ASP A 152 4.32 3.12 -10.29
N TRP A 153 3.81 2.10 -11.00
CA TRP A 153 4.30 1.72 -12.32
C TRP A 153 4.06 2.81 -13.38
N LEU A 154 2.89 3.44 -13.38
CA LEU A 154 2.62 4.57 -14.27
C LEU A 154 3.51 5.78 -13.97
N ASP A 155 3.78 6.07 -12.69
CA ASP A 155 4.70 7.13 -12.28
C ASP A 155 6.12 6.84 -12.81
N MET A 156 6.60 5.60 -12.63
CA MET A 156 7.90 5.18 -13.17
C MET A 156 7.96 5.30 -14.69
N GLN A 157 6.90 4.87 -15.40
CA GLN A 157 6.83 4.96 -16.86
C GLN A 157 6.89 6.42 -17.35
N MET A 158 6.17 7.34 -16.70
CA MET A 158 6.21 8.76 -17.06
C MET A 158 7.61 9.37 -16.84
N GLU A 159 8.26 9.06 -15.71
CA GLU A 159 9.63 9.55 -15.46
C GLU A 159 10.65 8.95 -16.43
N CYS A 160 10.55 7.66 -16.76
CA CYS A 160 11.40 7.05 -17.78
C CYS A 160 11.21 7.69 -19.16
N ASN A 161 9.96 7.99 -19.55
CA ASN A 161 9.69 8.66 -20.82
C ASN A 161 10.28 10.08 -20.84
N ARG A 162 10.12 10.84 -19.75
CA ARG A 162 10.74 12.18 -19.61
C ARG A 162 12.25 12.14 -19.72
N LEU A 163 12.89 11.17 -19.05
CA LEU A 163 14.33 10.97 -19.15
C LEU A 163 14.75 10.58 -20.56
N ALA A 164 13.97 9.73 -21.25
CA ALA A 164 14.24 9.36 -22.63
C ALA A 164 14.16 10.57 -23.58
N ASP A 165 13.16 11.43 -23.41
CA ASP A 165 13.00 12.67 -24.19
C ASP A 165 14.16 13.66 -23.94
N ILE A 166 14.71 13.68 -22.72
CA ILE A 166 15.87 14.50 -22.36
C ILE A 166 17.19 13.92 -22.93
N LEU A 167 17.37 12.60 -22.83
CA LEU A 167 18.60 11.91 -23.27
C LEU A 167 18.68 11.76 -24.79
N TYR A 168 17.53 11.64 -25.44
CA TYR A 168 17.38 11.52 -26.88
C TYR A 168 16.35 12.54 -27.37
N PRO A 169 16.66 13.85 -27.30
CA PRO A 169 15.81 14.84 -27.91
C PRO A 169 15.67 14.47 -29.38
N GLN A 170 14.43 14.37 -29.87
CA GLN A 170 14.16 14.10 -31.28
C GLN A 170 14.79 15.23 -32.10
N ILE A 171 16.02 15.03 -32.57
CA ILE A 171 16.67 15.92 -33.53
C ILE A 171 15.83 15.81 -34.79
N PRO A 172 15.25 16.91 -35.30
CA PRO A 172 14.52 16.88 -36.56
C PRO A 172 15.42 16.25 -37.62
N PHE A 173 14.91 15.23 -38.33
CA PHE A 173 15.65 14.52 -39.39
C PHE A 173 16.13 15.49 -40.49
N GLU A 174 15.51 16.67 -40.58
CA GLU A 174 15.83 17.77 -41.48
C GLU A 174 17.20 18.45 -41.18
N LEU A 175 17.80 18.24 -40.01
CA LEU A 175 19.13 18.79 -39.66
C LEU A 175 20.32 17.86 -40.00
N LEU A 176 20.05 16.64 -40.49
CA LEU A 176 21.09 15.65 -40.83
C LEU A 176 21.42 15.58 -42.34
N ASP A 177 20.64 16.23 -43.20
CA ASP A 177 20.93 16.26 -44.64
C ASP A 177 22.01 17.30 -45.02
N ASP A 178 22.26 18.31 -44.18
CA ASP A 178 23.26 19.36 -44.46
C ASP A 178 24.72 18.96 -44.19
N VAL A 179 24.99 17.75 -43.67
CA VAL A 179 26.36 17.28 -43.36
C VAL A 179 26.95 16.39 -44.46
N LYS A 180 26.24 16.18 -45.58
CA LYS A 180 26.73 15.33 -46.69
C LYS A 180 27.56 16.04 -47.76
N GLU A 181 27.70 17.36 -47.73
CA GLU A 181 28.60 18.09 -48.63
C GLU A 181 29.75 18.74 -47.86
N ASP A 182 30.80 17.98 -47.51
CA ASP A 182 32.17 18.54 -47.35
C ASP A 182 33.28 17.49 -47.14
N VAL A 183 33.19 16.31 -47.78
CA VAL A 183 34.32 15.37 -47.86
C VAL A 183 34.53 14.91 -49.30
N LYS A 184 34.91 15.84 -50.17
CA LYS A 184 35.76 15.56 -51.35
C LYS A 184 36.65 16.78 -51.66
N LYS A 185 37.84 16.79 -51.09
CA LYS A 185 39.05 17.35 -51.72
C LYS A 185 40.20 16.39 -51.50
#